data_AF-A0A0G0PBU5-F1
#
_entry.id   AF-A0A0G0PBU5-F1
#
_cell.length_a   1.000
_cell.length_b   1.000
_cell.length_c   1.000
_cell.angle_alpha   90.00
_cell.angle_beta   90.00
_cell.angle_gamma   90.00
#
_symmetry.space_group_name_H-M   'P 1'
#
loop_
_entity.id
_entity.type
_entity.pdbx_description
1 polymer ?
#
loop_
_entity_poly.entity_id
_entity_poly.type
_entity_poly.pdbx_seq_one_letter_code
_entity_poly.pdbx_strand_id
1 'polypeptide(L)'
;MKIFVDASFFVALAKKDDSCHQKAKEIINSISGVELYTAFYIIDEAATVLTIKTSKPEAVRFLNSIKQKDFPRKNTESKNAYLLISTSKNSVLKLS
;
A
#
# COMPACT_ATOMS: atom_id res chain seq x y z
N MET A 1 12.39 7.94 -10.52
CA MET A 1 12.57 6.50 -10.23
C MET A 1 11.22 5.94 -9.80
N LYS A 2 10.89 4.70 -10.17
CA LYS A 2 9.62 4.06 -9.81
C LYS A 2 9.87 2.76 -9.06
N ILE A 3 9.13 2.51 -7.98
CA ILE A 3 9.27 1.29 -7.17
C ILE A 3 7.96 0.52 -7.23
N PHE A 4 8.02 -0.75 -7.65
CA PHE A 4 6.87 -1.64 -7.58
C PHE A 4 6.74 -2.19 -6.16
N VAL A 5 5.54 -2.09 -5.58
CA VAL A 5 5.24 -2.48 -4.19
C VAL A 5 4.42 -3.76 -4.19
N ASP A 6 4.89 -4.74 -3.44
CA ASP A 6 4.26 -6.04 -3.27
C ASP A 6 3.28 -6.09 -2.06
N ALA A 7 2.40 -7.10 -2.02
CA ALA A 7 1.39 -7.29 -0.99
C ALA A 7 2.02 -7.36 0.41
N SER A 8 3.15 -8.07 0.51
CA SER A 8 3.91 -8.25 1.76
C SER A 8 4.29 -6.92 2.43
N PHE A 9 4.63 -5.89 1.64
CA PHE A 9 4.97 -4.57 2.18
C PHE A 9 3.75 -3.85 2.76
N PHE A 10 2.60 -3.93 2.08
CA PHE A 10 1.34 -3.37 2.59
C PHE A 10 0.89 -4.06 3.88
N VAL A 11 1.01 -5.39 3.93
CA VAL A 11 0.69 -6.18 5.13
C VAL A 11 1.58 -5.75 6.30
N ALA A 12 2.90 -5.67 6.08
CA ALA A 12 3.84 -5.24 7.11
C ALA A 12 3.56 -3.80 7.60
N LEU A 13 3.18 -2.88 6.71
CA LEU A 13 2.81 -1.51 7.11
C LEU A 13 1.52 -1.45 7.94
N ALA A 14 0.51 -2.26 7.62
CA ALA A 14 -0.80 -2.21 8.28
C ALA A 14 -0.87 -3.03 9.58
N LYS A 15 -0.17 -4.16 9.66
CA LYS A 15 -0.18 -5.06 10.82
C LYS A 15 0.92 -4.65 11.82
N LYS A 16 0.54 -4.02 12.93
CA LYS A 16 1.46 -3.43 13.94
C LYS A 16 2.42 -4.43 14.59
N ASP A 17 1.98 -5.68 14.73
CA ASP A 17 2.73 -6.80 15.31
C ASP A 17 3.38 -7.69 14.23
N ASP A 18 3.48 -7.24 12.98
CA ASP A 18 4.28 -7.92 11.96
C ASP A 18 5.78 -7.77 12.27
N SER A 19 6.56 -8.85 12.12
CA SER A 19 8.01 -8.83 12.36
C SER A 19 8.76 -7.81 11.50
N CYS A 20 8.19 -7.42 10.36
CA CYS A 20 8.74 -6.42 9.45
C CYS A 20 8.10 -5.04 9.57
N HIS A 21 7.15 -4.82 10.50
CA HIS A 21 6.41 -3.56 10.63
C HIS A 21 7.33 -2.35 10.76
N GLN A 22 8.31 -2.44 11.66
CA GLN A 22 9.26 -1.36 11.91
C GLN A 22 10.11 -1.04 10.67
N LYS A 23 10.63 -2.07 10.00
CA LYS A 23 11.41 -1.94 8.75
C LYS A 23 10.57 -1.30 7.64
N ALA A 24 9.31 -1.70 7.48
CA ALA A 24 8.42 -1.15 6.48
C ALA A 24 8.15 0.35 6.73
N LYS A 25 7.94 0.75 8.00
CA LYS A 25 7.81 2.15 8.41
C LYS A 25 9.07 2.97 8.14
N GLU A 26 10.25 2.41 8.38
CA GLU A 26 11.51 3.09 8.09
C GLU A 26 11.68 3.32 6.59
N ILE A 27 11.40 2.31 5.77
CA ILE A 27 11.46 2.42 4.31
C ILE A 27 10.53 3.51 3.81
N ILE A 28 9.24 3.49 4.17
CA ILE A 28 8.26 4.47 3.66
C ILE A 28 8.61 5.90 4.10
N ASN A 29 9.21 6.07 5.28
CA ASN A 29 9.64 7.38 5.77
C ASN A 29 10.96 7.87 5.14
N SER A 30 11.83 6.95 4.72
CA SER A 30 13.11 7.27 4.08
C SER A 30 12.99 7.65 2.61
N ILE A 31 11.95 7.16 1.92
CA ILE A 31 11.76 7.43 0.50
C ILE A 31 11.15 8.83 0.29
N SER A 32 11.76 9.61 -0.59
CA SER A 32 11.22 10.90 -1.01
C SER A 32 11.50 11.13 -2.49
N GLY A 33 10.56 11.74 -3.21
CA GLY A 33 10.69 11.97 -4.65
C GLY A 33 10.62 10.69 -5.50
N VAL A 34 10.00 9.63 -4.97
CA VAL A 34 9.84 8.35 -5.66
C VAL A 34 8.36 8.07 -5.89
N GLU A 35 8.02 7.59 -7.09
CA GLU A 35 6.68 7.13 -7.40
C GLU A 35 6.61 5.63 -7.07
N LEU A 36 5.79 5.26 -6.09
CA LEU A 36 5.51 3.86 -5.86
C LEU A 36 4.36 3.43 -6.77
N TYR A 37 4.34 2.17 -7.16
CA TYR A 37 3.23 1.63 -7.92
C TYR A 37 2.99 0.17 -7.57
N THR A 38 1.76 -0.30 -7.75
CA THR A 38 1.41 -1.71 -7.51
C THR A 38 0.31 -2.15 -8.47
N ALA A 39 -0.07 -3.41 -8.48
CA ALA A 39 -1.17 -3.92 -9.31
C ALA A 39 -2.45 -4.13 -8.47
N PHE A 40 -3.62 -4.11 -9.10
CA PHE A 40 -4.88 -4.32 -8.37
C PHE A 40 -4.95 -5.67 -7.65
N TYR A 41 -4.44 -6.74 -8.26
CA TYR A 41 -4.41 -8.06 -7.63
C TYR A 41 -3.52 -8.10 -6.38
N ILE A 42 -2.50 -7.23 -6.28
CA ILE A 42 -1.67 -7.10 -5.07
C ILE A 42 -2.45 -6.42 -3.94
N ILE A 43 -3.31 -5.45 -4.27
CA ILE A 43 -4.20 -4.83 -3.29
C ILE A 43 -5.21 -5.87 -2.76
N ASP A 44 -5.78 -6.67 -3.66
CA ASP A 44 -6.72 -7.73 -3.29
C ASP A 44 -6.04 -8.81 -2.43
N GLU A 45 -4.81 -9.19 -2.77
CA GLU A 45 -3.99 -10.11 -1.97
C GLU A 45 -3.72 -9.52 -0.57
N ALA A 46 -3.23 -8.29 -0.48
CA ALA A 46 -2.95 -7.64 0.80
C ALA A 46 -4.21 -7.54 1.68
N ALA A 47 -5.36 -7.19 1.10
CA ALA A 47 -6.64 -7.15 1.82
C ALA A 47 -7.08 -8.53 2.31
N THR A 48 -6.86 -9.58 1.49
CA THR A 48 -7.14 -10.97 1.86
C THR A 48 -6.25 -11.42 3.01
N VAL A 49 -4.94 -11.18 2.92
CA VAL A 49 -3.96 -11.52 3.97
C VAL A 49 -4.28 -10.78 5.26
N LEU A 50 -4.61 -9.49 5.21
CA LEU A 50 -5.00 -8.73 6.40
C LEU A 50 -6.30 -9.28 7.01
N THR A 51 -7.28 -9.65 6.19
CA THR A 51 -8.52 -10.27 6.70
C THR A 51 -8.23 -11.56 7.47
N ILE A 52 -7.30 -12.39 6.98
CA ILE A 52 -6.92 -13.67 7.60
C ILE A 52 -6.04 -13.47 8.84
N LYS A 53 -5.05 -12.58 8.77
CA LYS A 53 -4.00 -12.43 9.80
C LYS A 53 -4.33 -11.40 10.87
N THR A 54 -5.29 -10.51 10.64
CA THR A 54 -5.71 -9.51 11.62
C THR A 54 -7.23 -9.57 11.81
N SER A 55 -8.00 -8.79 11.04
CA SER A 55 -9.45 -8.79 11.09
C SER A 55 -10.05 -8.10 9.86
N LYS A 56 -11.32 -8.38 9.56
CA LYS A 56 -12.06 -7.68 8.50
C LYS A 56 -12.04 -6.14 8.64
N PRO A 57 -12.25 -5.54 9.83
CA PRO A 57 -12.13 -4.09 10.00
C PRO A 57 -10.76 -3.51 9.62
N GLU A 58 -9.65 -4.23 9.89
CA GLU A 58 -8.31 -3.77 9.49
C GLU A 58 -8.13 -3.80 7.97
N ALA A 59 -8.60 -4.87 7.31
CA ALA A 59 -8.58 -4.94 5.84
C ALA A 59 -9.42 -3.81 5.21
N VAL A 60 -10.57 -3.47 5.80
CA VAL A 60 -11.40 -2.34 5.37
C VAL A 60 -10.68 -1.00 5.57
N ARG A 61 -9.98 -0.81 6.70
CA ARG A 61 -9.14 0.39 6.93
C ARG A 61 -8.05 0.52 5.86
N PHE A 62 -7.38 -0.57 5.53
CA PHE A 62 -6.39 -0.61 4.46
C PHE A 62 -7.00 -0.24 3.09
N LEU A 63 -8.12 -0.83 2.70
CA LEU A 63 -8.78 -0.50 1.43
C LEU A 63 -9.26 0.96 1.38
N ASN A 64 -9.72 1.50 2.51
CA ASN A 64 -10.14 2.90 2.60
C ASN A 64 -8.96 3.86 2.52
N SER A 65 -7.79 3.50 3.09
CA SER A 65 -6.58 4.33 2.99
C SER A 65 -6.05 4.41 1.56
N ILE A 66 -6.29 3.36 0.76
CA ILE A 66 -6.04 3.34 -0.68
C ILE A 66 -7.09 4.12 -1.47
N LYS A 67 -8.34 4.22 -1.00
CA LYS A 67 -9.37 4.99 -1.72
C LYS A 67 -9.24 6.51 -1.53
N GLN A 68 -8.71 6.96 -0.40
CA GLN A 68 -8.83 8.36 0.03
C GLN A 68 -7.73 9.33 -0.44
N LYS A 69 -6.68 8.90 -1.16
CA LYS A 69 -5.56 9.79 -1.51
C LYS A 69 -4.95 9.52 -2.89
N ASP A 70 -5.20 10.37 -3.88
CA ASP A 70 -4.29 10.59 -5.03
C ASP A 70 -3.90 9.37 -5.87
N PHE A 71 -4.83 8.45 -6.11
CA PHE A 71 -4.58 7.26 -6.91
C PHE A 71 -5.17 7.38 -8.32
N PRO A 72 -4.45 7.96 -9.31
CA PRO A 72 -4.89 7.90 -10.68
C PRO A 72 -4.89 6.42 -11.11
N ARG A 73 -6.10 5.85 -11.25
CA ARG A 73 -6.28 4.58 -11.95
C ARG A 73 -5.86 4.81 -13.40
N LYS A 74 -4.66 4.36 -13.78
CA LYS A 74 -4.35 4.24 -15.20
C LYS A 74 -4.97 2.95 -15.70
N ASN A 75 -6.15 3.08 -16.31
CA ASN A 75 -6.65 2.09 -17.26
C ASN A 75 -5.77 2.20 -18.50
N THR A 76 -4.55 1.68 -18.44
CA THR A 76 -3.85 1.34 -19.69
C THR A 76 -4.61 0.16 -20.28
N GLU A 77 -4.93 0.19 -21.57
CA GLU A 77 -5.63 -0.87 -22.32
C GLU A 77 -4.90 -2.24 -22.33
N SER A 78 -3.82 -2.35 -21.55
CA SER A 78 -3.07 -3.56 -21.27
C SER A 78 -3.56 -4.17 -19.95
N LYS A 79 -3.77 -5.50 -19.95
CA LYS A 79 -4.32 -6.38 -18.89
C LYS A 79 -3.74 -6.23 -17.45
N ASN A 80 -2.81 -5.31 -17.20
CA ASN A 80 -2.18 -5.06 -15.91
C ASN A 80 -2.41 -3.59 -15.55
N ALA A 81 -3.50 -3.30 -14.85
CA ALA A 81 -3.79 -1.94 -14.42
C ALA A 81 -3.06 -1.67 -13.08
N TYR A 82 -2.26 -0.60 -13.07
CA TYR A 82 -1.36 -0.24 -11.98
C TYR A 82 -1.89 0.94 -11.18
N LEU A 83 -1.66 0.90 -9.88
CA LEU A 83 -2.01 1.90 -8.89
C LEU A 83 -0.75 2.71 -8.56
N LEU A 84 -0.75 4.04 -8.76
CA LEU A 84 0.38 4.93 -8.45
C LEU A 84 0.22 5.58 -7.08
N ILE A 85 1.23 5.47 -6.20
CA ILE A 85 1.36 6.19 -4.92
C ILE A 85 2.48 7.22 -5.09
N SER A 86 2.12 8.51 -5.13
CA SER A 86 3.12 9.60 -5.11
C SER A 86 3.47 9.95 -3.66
N THR A 87 4.73 9.78 -3.26
CA THR A 87 5.22 10.28 -1.95
C THR A 87 5.53 11.78 -2.05
N SER A 88 4.49 12.61 -2.10
CA SER A 88 4.66 14.05 -1.81
C SER A 88 4.86 14.24 -0.31
N LYS A 89 5.76 15.15 0.08
CA LYS A 89 6.29 15.44 1.44
C LYS A 89 5.28 15.53 2.60
N ASN A 90 3.97 15.49 2.34
CA ASN A 90 2.90 15.65 3.33
C ASN A 90 1.87 14.50 3.39
N SER A 91 2.11 13.37 2.73
CA SER A 91 1.10 12.32 2.56
C SER A 91 1.56 10.95 3.08
N VAL A 92 2.12 10.91 4.29
CA VAL A 92 2.25 9.64 5.02
C VAL A 92 0.86 9.02 5.17
N LEU A 93 0.72 7.77 4.75
CA LEU A 93 -0.41 6.91 5.10
C LEU A 93 -0.48 6.85 6.63
N LYS A 94 -1.30 7.70 7.24
CA LYS A 94 -1.65 7.61 8.66
C LYS A 94 -2.55 6.39 8.84
N LEU A 95 -1.92 5.23 8.98
CA LEU A 95 -2.55 4.07 9.59
C LEU A 95 -2.37 4.26 11.11
N SER A 96 -3.37 4.88 11.73
CA SER A 96 -3.44 5.11 13.18
C SER A 96 -3.62 3.82 13.94
#